data_AF-A0A8K0G6L3-F1
#
_entry.id   AF-A0A8K0G6L3-F1
#
_cell.length_a   1.000
_cell.length_b   1.000
_cell.length_c   1.000
_cell.angle_alpha   90.00
_cell.angle_beta   90.00
_cell.angle_gamma   90.00
#
_symmetry.space_group_name_H-M   'P 1'
#
loop_
_entity.id
_entity.type
_entity.pdbx_description
1 polymer ?
#
loop_
_entity_poly.entity_id
_entity_poly.type
_entity_poly.pdbx_seq_one_letter_code
_entity_poly.pdbx_strand_id
1 'polypeptide(L)' 'MNTKIIIVCTLLVLSCLLMVNAVPAAADGQITEERGGRYARQSCGGFGCSRSCRGRGYKGGWCIGGICSCF' A
#
# COMPACT_ATOMS: atom_id res chain seq x y z
N MET A 1 -24.60 45.73 3.60
CA MET A 1 -24.77 44.66 4.63
C MET A 1 -24.95 43.29 3.99
N ASN A 2 -25.75 43.19 2.92
CA ASN A 2 -26.01 41.93 2.21
C ASN A 2 -24.77 41.29 1.57
N THR A 3 -23.87 42.09 1.00
CA THR A 3 -22.60 41.59 0.41
C THR A 3 -21.68 40.93 1.44
N LYS A 4 -21.64 41.43 2.68
CA LYS A 4 -20.85 40.84 3.77
C LYS A 4 -21.42 39.48 4.20
N ILE A 5 -22.75 39.34 4.24
CA ILE A 5 -23.44 38.08 4.57
C ILE A 5 -23.18 37.03 3.48
N ILE A 6 -23.25 37.42 2.21
CA ILE A 6 -22.96 36.54 1.08
C ILE A 6 -21.52 36.02 1.16
N ILE A 7 -20.54 36.90 1.45
CA ILE A 7 -19.13 36.50 1.60
C ILE A 7 -18.97 35.47 2.72
N VAL A 8 -19.55 35.71 3.91
CA VAL A 8 -19.48 34.77 5.04
C VAL A 8 -20.09 33.41 4.68
N CYS A 9 -21.27 33.39 4.06
CA CYS A 9 -21.88 32.14 3.59
C CYS A 9 -21.00 31.41 2.58
N THR A 10 -20.45 32.12 1.60
CA THR A 10 -19.60 31.50 0.58
C THR A 10 -18.32 30.90 1.18
N LEU A 11 -17.71 31.57 2.16
CA LEU A 11 -16.52 31.05 2.86
C LEU A 11 -16.85 29.79 3.68
N LEU A 12 -17.97 29.79 4.42
CA LEU A 12 -18.40 28.62 5.19
C LEU A 12 -18.68 27.40 4.28
N VAL A 13 -19.37 27.61 3.16
CA VAL A 13 -19.66 26.55 2.19
C VAL A 13 -18.37 26.05 1.53
N LEU A 14 -17.45 26.93 1.15
CA LEU A 14 -16.14 26.51 0.62
C LEU A 14 -15.35 25.68 1.64
N SER A 15 -15.31 26.08 2.91
CA SER A 15 -14.65 25.30 3.97
C SER A 15 -15.27 23.91 4.12
N CYS A 16 -16.60 23.79 4.09
CA CYS A 16 -17.28 22.48 4.12
C CYS A 16 -16.94 21.62 2.90
N LEU A 17 -16.92 22.21 1.69
CA LEU A 17 -16.55 21.51 0.46
C LEU A 17 -15.10 21.04 0.47
N LEU A 18 -14.20 21.81 1.08
CA LEU A 18 -12.81 21.39 1.28
C LEU A 18 -12.72 20.21 2.24
N MET A 19 -13.50 20.19 3.34
CA MET A 19 -13.51 19.04 4.26
C MET A 19 -14.06 17.76 3.61
N VAL A 20 -15.03 17.88 2.70
CA VAL A 20 -15.59 16.75 1.94
C VAL A 20 -14.59 16.19 0.92
N ASN A 21 -13.76 17.06 0.32
CA ASN A 21 -12.70 16.66 -0.61
C ASN A 21 -11.33 16.42 0.07
N ALA A 22 -11.20 16.73 1.36
CA ALA A 22 -10.03 16.46 2.19
C ALA A 22 -10.09 15.12 2.90
N VAL A 23 -11.06 14.27 2.56
CA VAL A 23 -10.77 12.85 2.45
C VAL A 23 -9.95 12.75 1.17
N PRO A 24 -8.61 12.65 1.21
CA PRO A 24 -8.01 11.86 0.17
C PRO A 24 -8.80 10.56 0.23
N ALA A 25 -9.52 10.22 -0.85
CA ALA A 25 -9.52 8.84 -1.23
C ALA A 25 -8.04 8.48 -1.16
N ALA A 26 -7.64 7.79 -0.10
CA ALA A 26 -6.51 6.89 -0.14
C ALA A 26 -6.90 5.92 -1.26
N ALA A 27 -6.73 6.40 -2.49
CA ALA A 27 -6.94 5.73 -3.74
C ALA A 27 -5.79 4.75 -3.76
N ASP A 28 -6.09 3.60 -3.19
CA ASP A 28 -5.20 2.52 -2.88
C ASP A 28 -4.09 2.95 -1.91
N GLY A 29 -3.99 2.27 -0.77
CA GLY A 29 -2.70 2.21 -0.12
C GLY A 29 -1.74 1.58 -1.13
N GLN A 30 -0.97 2.42 -1.83
CA GLN A 30 0.25 1.97 -2.47
C GLN A 30 1.15 1.54 -1.31
N ILE A 31 0.96 0.30 -0.88
CA ILE A 31 1.96 -0.46 -0.19
C ILE A 31 3.11 -0.44 -1.20
N THR A 32 4.05 0.49 -1.04
CA THR A 32 5.41 0.27 -1.50
C THR A 32 5.90 -0.93 -0.70
N GLU A 33 5.54 -2.12 -1.17
CA GLU A 33 6.06 -3.40 -0.73
C GLU A 33 7.46 -3.53 -1.33
N GLU A 34 8.35 -2.66 -0.86
CA GLU A 34 9.80 -2.82 -0.86
C GLU A 34 10.23 -4.01 0.04
N ARG A 35 9.28 -4.83 0.50
CA ARG A 35 9.53 -5.98 1.38
C ARG A 35 8.37 -6.99 1.41
N GLY A 36 8.37 -7.91 0.46
CA GLY A 36 8.00 -9.29 0.76
C GLY A 36 6.59 -9.79 0.38
N GLY A 37 6.51 -10.32 -0.83
CA GLY A 37 6.01 -11.66 -1.08
C GLY A 37 4.52 -11.87 -0.90
N ARG A 38 3.73 -11.33 -1.82
CA ARG A 38 2.49 -11.98 -2.29
C ARG A 38 2.51 -12.20 -3.80
N TYR A 39 3.45 -13.03 -4.26
CA TYR A 39 3.10 -13.84 -5.43
C TYR A 39 2.04 -14.81 -4.98
N ALA A 40 1.00 -14.93 -5.80
CA ALA A 40 -0.20 -15.70 -5.60
C ALA A 40 0.03 -17.05 -4.92
N ARG A 41 -1.06 -17.64 -4.44
CA ARG A 41 -1.16 -19.00 -3.91
C ARG A 41 -0.80 -20.11 -4.94
N GLN A 42 0.12 -19.84 -5.86
CA GLN A 42 0.57 -20.67 -6.96
C GLN A 42 2.07 -20.42 -7.15
N SER A 43 2.87 -21.43 -6.82
CA SER A 43 4.30 -21.57 -7.18
C SER A 43 5.24 -20.57 -6.51
N CYS A 44 5.87 -20.95 -5.39
CA CYS A 44 7.11 -20.26 -5.01
C CYS A 44 8.12 -20.39 -6.17
N GLY A 45 8.59 -19.26 -6.70
CA GLY A 45 9.71 -19.30 -7.65
C GLY A 45 10.95 -19.80 -6.92
N GLY A 46 11.57 -20.90 -7.37
CA GLY A 46 12.78 -21.45 -6.73
C GLY A 46 13.87 -20.39 -6.53
N PHE A 47 14.01 -19.48 -7.49
CA PHE A 47 14.93 -18.35 -7.42
C PHE A 47 14.53 -17.30 -6.37
N GLY A 48 13.24 -16.98 -6.26
CA GLY A 48 12.72 -16.05 -5.24
C GLY A 48 12.90 -16.59 -3.82
N CYS A 49 12.62 -17.88 -3.62
CA CYS A 49 12.83 -18.57 -2.35
C CYS A 49 14.33 -18.54 -1.94
N SER A 50 15.21 -18.95 -2.85
CA SER A 50 16.65 -18.96 -2.60
C SER A 50 17.23 -17.57 -2.29
N ARG A 51 16.80 -16.52 -3.01
CA ARG A 51 17.21 -15.13 -2.75
C ARG A 51 16.72 -14.66 -1.37
N SER A 52 15.48 -14.98 -1.01
CA SER A 52 14.89 -14.62 0.28
C SER A 52 15.61 -15.30 1.45
N CYS A 53 15.91 -16.61 1.33
CA CYS A 53 16.66 -17.35 2.35
C CYS A 53 18.08 -16.83 2.52
N ARG A 54 18.77 -16.50 1.42
CA ARG A 54 20.11 -15.87 1.46
C ARG A 54 20.09 -14.52 2.16
N GLY A 55 19.07 -13.70 1.92
CA GLY A 55 18.87 -12.43 2.64
C GLY A 55 18.64 -12.59 4.16
N ARG A 56 18.23 -13.79 4.62
CA ARG A 56 18.06 -14.14 6.03
C ARG A 56 19.27 -14.86 6.64
N GLY A 57 20.35 -15.06 5.89
CA GLY A 57 21.58 -15.71 6.38
C GLY A 57 21.67 -17.23 6.14
N TYR A 58 20.71 -17.82 5.43
CA TYR A 58 20.77 -19.22 5.00
C TYR A 58 21.60 -19.37 3.72
N LYS A 59 22.13 -20.56 3.43
CA LYS A 59 22.86 -20.82 2.16
C LYS A 59 21.91 -20.72 0.96
N GLY A 60 20.66 -21.10 1.14
CA GLY A 60 19.64 -21.00 0.10
C GLY A 60 18.29 -21.51 0.58
N GLY A 61 17.41 -21.77 -0.37
CA GLY A 61 16.10 -22.36 -0.11
C GLY A 61 15.52 -23.04 -1.33
N TRP A 62 14.63 -23.99 -1.08
CA TRP A 62 13.94 -24.79 -2.10
C TRP A 62 12.44 -24.55 -2.00
N CYS A 63 11.79 -24.50 -3.17
CA CYS A 63 10.34 -24.48 -3.25
C CYS A 63 9.80 -25.90 -3.41
N ILE A 64 9.06 -26.40 -2.42
CA ILE A 64 8.41 -27.72 -2.47
C ILE A 64 6.93 -27.52 -2.19
N GLY A 65 6.08 -27.86 -3.18
CA GLY A 65 4.62 -27.78 -3.00
C GLY A 65 4.09 -26.37 -2.68
N GLY A 66 4.79 -25.32 -3.10
CA GLY A 66 4.43 -23.93 -2.77
C GLY A 66 4.95 -23.44 -1.42
N ILE A 67 5.70 -24.26 -0.69
CA ILE A 67 6.37 -23.91 0.56
C ILE A 67 7.85 -23.67 0.29
N CYS A 68 8.38 -22.54 0.76
CA CYS A 68 9.81 -22.22 0.70
C CYS A 68 10.52 -22.71 1.97
N SER A 69 11.42 -23.68 1.82
CA SER A 69 12.25 -24.23 2.91
C SER A 69 13.68 -23.72 2.80
N CYS A 70 14.18 -23.01 3.81
CA CYS A 70 15.57 -22.53 3.87
C CYS A 70 16.51 -23.56 4.49
N PHE A 71 17.78 -23.58 4.05
CA PHE A 71 18.85 -24.45 4.54
C PHE A 71 20.19 -23.71 4.63
#